data_AF-A0A5C5U9X4-F1
#
_entry.id   AF-A0A5C5U9X4-F1
#
_cell.length_a   1.000
_cell.length_b   1.000
_cell.length_c   1.000
_cell.angle_alpha   90.00
_cell.angle_beta   90.00
_cell.angle_gamma   90.00
#
_symmetry.space_group_name_H-M   'P 1'
#
loop_
_entity.id
_entity.type
_entity.pdbx_description
1 polymer ?
#
loop_
_entity_poly.entity_id
_entity_poly.type
_entity_poly.pdbx_seq_one_letter_code
_entity_poly.pdbx_strand_id
1 'polypeptide(L)'
;MAIEAALIKPVVDALMALFRESSDLKLKRSAEKALREAIRELLQANPDENKAQARIAIAKAAGILSEDVVLAEDMLEKHRATRARTRGKSSTGRKRKAPGEAAKPDRADTPKPARKAAAKSTGKSSKS
;
A
#
# COMPACT_ATOMS: atom_id res chain seq x y z
N MET A 1 63.40 -9.23 20.98
CA MET A 1 62.27 -8.66 20.20
C MET A 1 60.92 -8.86 20.92
N ALA A 2 60.78 -8.43 22.18
CA ALA A 2 59.52 -8.61 22.93
C ALA A 2 58.60 -7.37 22.88
N ILE A 3 59.17 -6.19 22.60
CA ILE A 3 58.48 -4.89 22.64
C ILE A 3 57.60 -4.69 21.39
N GLU A 4 58.03 -5.21 20.24
CA GLU A 4 57.29 -5.09 18.98
C GLU A 4 55.95 -5.85 19.02
N ALA A 5 55.87 -7.00 19.69
CA ALA A 5 54.62 -7.79 19.76
C ALA A 5 53.56 -7.19 20.71
N ALA A 6 53.99 -6.47 21.77
CA ALA A 6 53.09 -5.90 22.76
C ALA A 6 52.25 -4.72 22.23
N LEU A 7 52.77 -4.01 21.22
CA LEU A 7 52.10 -2.87 20.58
C LEU A 7 51.19 -3.28 19.41
N ILE A 8 51.38 -4.47 18.83
CA ILE A 8 50.58 -4.92 17.67
C ILE A 8 49.10 -5.11 18.05
N LYS A 9 48.81 -5.79 19.18
CA LYS A 9 47.44 -6.06 19.61
C LYS A 9 46.61 -4.77 19.83
N PRO A 10 47.05 -3.78 20.62
CA PRO A 10 46.28 -2.55 20.82
C PRO A 10 46.10 -1.74 19.53
N VAL A 11 47.08 -1.75 18.61
CA VAL A 11 46.95 -1.08 17.31
C VAL A 11 45.93 -1.80 16.42
N VAL A 12 45.98 -3.13 16.36
CA VAL A 12 44.98 -3.92 15.62
C VAL A 12 43.59 -3.72 16.21
N ASP A 13 43.45 -3.69 17.54
CA ASP A 13 42.17 -3.44 18.21
C ASP A 13 41.65 -2.03 17.89
N ALA A 14 42.52 -1.01 17.87
CA ALA A 14 42.15 0.36 17.48
C ALA A 14 41.72 0.45 16.00
N LEU A 15 42.42 -0.24 15.09
CA LEU A 15 42.04 -0.30 13.68
C LEU A 15 40.71 -1.03 13.48
N MET A 16 40.49 -2.13 14.21
CA MET A 16 39.24 -2.87 14.18
C MET A 16 38.08 -2.06 14.77
N ALA A 17 38.32 -1.29 15.83
CA ALA A 17 37.34 -0.38 16.41
C ALA A 17 36.94 0.72 15.42
N LEU A 18 37.93 1.37 14.78
CA LEU A 18 37.69 2.38 13.74
C LEU A 18 36.92 1.81 12.54
N PHE A 19 37.24 0.59 12.12
CA PHE A 19 36.54 -0.07 11.03
C PHE A 19 35.07 -0.34 11.38
N ARG A 20 34.80 -0.84 12.60
CA ARG A 20 33.43 -1.06 13.11
C ARG A 20 32.65 0.25 13.13
N GLU A 21 33.22 1.32 13.67
CA GLU A 21 32.59 2.63 13.71
C GLU A 21 32.26 3.16 12.30
N SER A 22 33.19 2.99 11.35
CA SER A 22 32.96 3.37 9.96
C SER A 22 31.83 2.55 9.31
N SER A 23 31.71 1.27 9.65
CA SER A 23 30.67 0.38 9.14
C SER A 23 29.30 0.72 9.73
N ASP A 24 29.24 1.08 11.02
CA ASP A 24 28.02 1.52 11.70
C ASP A 24 27.52 2.84 11.11
N LEU A 25 28.42 3.78 10.80
CA LEU A 25 28.04 5.04 10.13
C LEU A 25 27.45 4.80 8.73
N LYS A 26 28.02 3.86 7.97
CA LYS A 26 27.47 3.46 6.66
C LYS A 26 26.10 2.80 6.82
N LEU A 27 25.95 1.91 7.80
CA LEU A 27 24.68 1.25 8.09
C LEU A 27 23.60 2.27 8.45
N LYS A 28 23.88 3.19 9.38
CA LYS A 28 22.96 4.27 9.77
C LYS A 28 22.55 5.14 8.57
N ARG A 29 23.50 5.59 7.74
CA ARG A 29 23.17 6.35 6.52
C ARG A 29 22.29 5.57 5.54
N SER A 30 22.58 4.28 5.36
CA SER A 30 21.77 3.42 4.47
C SER A 30 20.35 3.21 5.02
N ALA A 31 20.22 3.08 6.34
CA ALA A 31 18.95 2.95 7.04
C ALA A 31 18.13 4.24 6.99
N GLU A 32 18.75 5.41 7.15
CA GLU A 32 18.08 6.70 6.93
C GLU A 32 17.59 6.85 5.48
N LYS A 33 18.40 6.43 4.51
CA LYS A 33 17.98 6.43 3.10
C LYS A 33 16.79 5.49 2.88
N ALA A 34 16.84 4.28 3.44
CA ALA A 34 15.74 3.32 3.37
C ALA A 34 14.46 3.90 4.00
N LEU A 35 14.56 4.61 5.12
CA LEU A 35 13.42 5.27 5.77
C LEU A 35 12.82 6.37 4.89
N ARG A 36 13.65 7.23 4.31
CA ARG A 36 13.20 8.25 3.35
C ARG A 36 12.51 7.63 2.14
N GLU A 37 13.05 6.52 1.63
CA GLU A 37 12.43 5.77 0.53
C GLU A 37 11.12 5.11 0.95
N ALA A 38 10.99 4.64 2.19
CA ALA A 38 9.74 4.09 2.72
C ALA A 38 8.66 5.17 2.80
N ILE A 39 8.98 6.34 3.34
CA ILE A 39 8.05 7.48 3.42
C ILE A 39 7.65 7.90 2.00
N ARG A 40 8.61 8.05 1.08
CA ARG A 40 8.32 8.40 -0.32
C ARG A 40 7.41 7.35 -0.98
N GLU A 41 7.63 6.07 -0.72
CA GLU A 41 6.76 4.98 -1.20
C GLU A 41 5.33 5.14 -0.67
N LEU A 42 5.18 5.37 0.63
CA LEU A 42 3.88 5.51 1.31
C LEU A 42 3.11 6.77 0.89
N LEU A 43 3.78 7.79 0.36
CA LEU A 43 3.16 8.99 -0.19
C LEU A 43 2.70 8.83 -1.65
N GLN A 44 3.02 7.72 -2.32
CA GLN A 44 2.51 7.45 -3.66
C GLN A 44 1.01 7.16 -3.63
N ALA A 45 0.34 7.38 -4.77
CA ALA A 45 -1.09 7.08 -4.90
C ALA A 45 -1.43 5.58 -4.73
N ASN A 46 -0.50 4.70 -5.11
CA ASN A 46 -0.59 3.25 -4.93
C ASN A 46 0.71 2.74 -4.30
N PRO A 47 0.84 2.75 -2.97
CA PRO A 47 2.09 2.40 -2.31
C PRO A 47 2.30 0.89 -2.22
N ASP A 48 3.55 0.45 -2.38
CA ASP A 48 3.95 -0.94 -2.13
C ASP A 48 4.18 -1.20 -0.62
N GLU A 49 3.13 -1.68 0.06
CA GLU A 49 3.13 -1.97 1.51
C GLU A 49 4.30 -2.89 1.94
N ASN A 50 4.61 -3.91 1.13
CA ASN A 50 5.67 -4.87 1.45
C ASN A 50 7.06 -4.23 1.39
N LYS A 51 7.29 -3.35 0.41
CA LYS A 51 8.57 -2.62 0.27
C LYS A 51 8.74 -1.60 1.38
N ALA A 52 7.68 -0.83 1.68
CA ALA A 52 7.68 0.11 2.79
C ALA A 52 7.95 -0.59 4.12
N GLN A 53 7.28 -1.71 4.40
CA GLN A 53 7.51 -2.50 5.62
C GLN A 53 8.95 -3.02 5.71
N ALA A 54 9.51 -3.57 4.63
CA ALA A 54 10.88 -4.07 4.61
C ALA A 54 11.88 -2.94 4.90
N ARG A 55 11.69 -1.76 4.29
CA ARG A 55 12.55 -0.59 4.50
C ARG A 55 12.45 -0.03 5.93
N ILE A 56 11.25 0.01 6.51
CA ILE A 56 11.04 0.38 7.92
C ILE A 56 11.73 -0.62 8.85
N ALA A 57 11.62 -1.93 8.55
CA ALA A 57 12.28 -2.97 9.34
C ALA A 57 13.81 -2.86 9.30
N ILE A 58 14.40 -2.53 8.13
CA ILE A 58 15.84 -2.25 8.00
C ILE A 58 16.24 -1.06 8.87
N ALA A 59 15.45 0.01 8.87
CA ALA A 59 15.71 1.19 9.70
C ALA A 59 15.68 0.87 11.19
N LYS A 60 14.68 0.09 11.64
CA LYS A 60 14.61 -0.42 13.02
C LYS A 60 15.79 -1.29 13.39
N ALA A 61 16.18 -2.23 12.52
CA ALA A 61 17.28 -3.16 12.78
C ALA A 61 18.63 -2.44 12.88
N ALA A 62 18.80 -1.34 12.14
CA ALA A 62 19.97 -0.47 12.26
C ALA A 62 19.97 0.41 13.53
N GLY A 63 18.97 0.26 14.41
CA GLY A 63 18.85 1.01 15.66
C GLY A 63 18.44 2.47 15.45
N ILE A 64 17.89 2.83 14.29
CA ILE A 64 17.30 4.16 14.10
C ILE A 64 15.96 4.19 14.83
N LEU A 65 15.97 4.80 16.01
CA LEU A 65 14.79 5.10 16.83
C LEU A 65 14.45 6.58 16.64
N SER A 66 14.02 6.95 15.44
CA SER A 66 13.63 8.33 15.13
C SER A 66 12.10 8.47 15.08
N GLU A 67 11.62 9.69 15.33
CA GLU A 67 10.21 10.06 15.15
C GLU A 67 9.71 9.68 13.74
N ASP A 68 10.58 9.79 12.74
CA ASP A 68 10.30 9.40 11.35
C ASP A 68 9.95 7.90 11.20
N VAL A 69 10.51 7.01 12.02
CA VAL A 69 10.17 5.58 12.00
C VAL A 69 8.76 5.36 12.52
N VAL A 70 8.40 6.02 13.62
CA VAL A 70 7.04 5.98 14.19
C VAL A 70 6.04 6.55 13.17
N LEU A 71 6.37 7.67 12.54
CA LEU A 71 5.56 8.27 11.48
C LEU A 71 5.35 7.29 10.31
N ALA A 72 6.42 6.66 9.83
CA ALA A 72 6.34 5.72 8.71
C ALA A 72 5.50 4.48 9.04
N GLU A 73 5.54 4.00 10.29
CA GLU A 73 4.67 2.93 10.78
C GLU A 73 3.20 3.34 10.80
N ASP A 74 2.89 4.50 11.38
CA ASP A 74 1.53 5.05 11.41
C ASP A 74 0.96 5.23 10.00
N MET A 75 1.79 5.71 9.06
CA MET A 75 1.41 5.84 7.65
C MET A 75 1.10 4.48 7.02
N LEU A 76 1.94 3.47 7.25
CA LEU A 76 1.73 2.11 6.77
C LEU A 76 0.44 1.50 7.34
N GLU A 77 0.17 1.71 8.63
CA GLU A 77 -1.04 1.22 9.29
C GLU A 77 -2.30 1.91 8.74
N LYS A 78 -2.28 3.24 8.59
CA LYS A 78 -3.38 3.99 7.97
C LYS A 78 -3.67 3.51 6.55
N HIS A 79 -2.62 3.21 5.78
CA HIS A 79 -2.78 2.67 4.43
C HIS A 79 -3.43 1.28 4.46
N ARG A 80 -2.93 0.37 5.30
CA ARG A 80 -3.52 -0.97 5.47
C ARG A 80 -4.98 -0.92 5.91
N ALA A 81 -5.30 -0.05 6.86
CA ALA A 81 -6.66 0.16 7.33
C ALA A 81 -7.57 0.69 6.21
N THR A 82 -7.08 1.65 5.43
CA THR A 82 -7.82 2.20 4.27
C THR A 82 -8.04 1.14 3.21
N ARG A 83 -6.99 0.38 2.85
CA ARG A 83 -7.06 -0.72 1.90
C ARG A 83 -8.03 -1.80 2.37
N ALA A 84 -7.99 -2.21 3.63
CA ALA A 84 -8.92 -3.18 4.19
C ALA A 84 -10.38 -2.69 4.09
N ARG A 85 -10.64 -1.39 4.36
CA ARG A 85 -11.96 -0.76 4.22
C ARG A 85 -12.44 -0.67 2.77
N THR A 86 -11.54 -0.45 1.82
CA THR A 86 -11.89 -0.25 0.39
C THR A 86 -11.84 -1.53 -0.44
N ARG A 87 -11.18 -2.60 0.02
CA ARG A 87 -11.01 -3.89 -0.69
C ARG A 87 -12.32 -4.55 -1.12
N GLY A 88 -13.42 -4.27 -0.43
CA GLY A 88 -14.77 -4.74 -0.80
C GLY A 88 -15.64 -3.71 -1.53
N LYS A 89 -15.27 -2.42 -1.49
CA LYS A 89 -16.09 -1.30 -1.99
C LYS A 89 -15.87 -1.01 -3.49
N SER A 90 -14.83 -1.58 -4.10
CA SER A 90 -14.50 -1.41 -5.52
C SER A 90 -15.27 -2.35 -6.48
N SER A 91 -16.32 -3.01 -6.00
CA SER A 91 -17.10 -3.98 -6.79
C SER A 91 -18.52 -3.55 -7.17
N THR A 92 -18.85 -2.25 -7.09
CA THR A 92 -20.11 -1.77 -7.67
C THR A 92 -19.98 -1.63 -9.19
N GLY A 93 -20.33 -2.70 -9.89
CA GLY A 93 -21.22 -2.58 -11.04
C GLY A 93 -20.62 -2.62 -12.45
N ARG A 94 -19.79 -3.62 -12.80
CA ARG A 94 -19.84 -4.15 -14.18
C ARG A 94 -20.15 -5.62 -14.14
N LYS A 95 -21.45 -5.94 -14.14
CA LYS A 95 -21.95 -7.27 -14.51
C LYS A 95 -21.33 -7.60 -15.87
N ARG A 96 -20.29 -8.43 -15.88
CA ARG A 96 -19.90 -9.14 -17.09
C ARG A 96 -21.02 -10.14 -17.33
N LYS A 97 -21.77 -9.91 -18.41
CA LYS A 97 -22.69 -10.89 -18.99
C LYS A 97 -21.88 -12.16 -19.22
N ALA A 98 -22.22 -13.25 -18.57
CA ALA A 98 -21.62 -14.54 -18.84
C ALA A 98 -21.83 -14.87 -20.34
N PRO A 99 -20.82 -15.37 -21.07
CA PRO A 99 -21.05 -16.00 -22.36
C PRO A 99 -21.59 -17.40 -22.08
N GLY A 100 -22.90 -17.47 -21.84
CA GLY A 100 -23.63 -18.73 -21.71
C GLY A 100 -24.38 -19.05 -23.01
N GLU A 101 -24.11 -20.25 -23.50
CA GLU A 101 -24.87 -21.03 -24.49
C GLU A 101 -25.02 -20.49 -25.93
N ALA A 102 -24.27 -21.10 -26.84
CA ALA A 102 -24.76 -21.39 -28.18
C ALA A 102 -25.72 -22.60 -28.15
N ALA A 103 -26.59 -22.71 -29.17
CA ALA A 103 -27.60 -23.75 -29.47
C ALA A 103 -29.01 -23.44 -28.91
N LYS A 104 -30.10 -23.23 -29.67
CA LYS A 104 -30.48 -23.45 -31.09
C LYS A 104 -31.58 -22.44 -31.48
N PRO A 105 -31.80 -22.18 -32.78
CA PRO A 105 -32.91 -21.38 -33.26
C PRO A 105 -34.10 -22.29 -33.56
N ASP A 106 -35.29 -21.98 -33.02
CA ASP A 106 -36.53 -22.47 -33.62
C ASP A 106 -37.59 -21.37 -33.66
N ARG A 107 -38.23 -21.36 -34.82
CA ARG A 107 -39.13 -20.36 -35.37
C ARG A 107 -40.48 -20.39 -34.64
N ALA A 108 -41.15 -19.24 -34.58
CA ALA A 108 -42.51 -19.04 -35.13
C ALA A 108 -43.25 -17.88 -34.42
N ASP A 109 -43.63 -16.91 -35.24
CA ASP A 109 -44.97 -16.34 -35.33
C ASP A 109 -45.45 -15.19 -34.40
N THR A 110 -45.67 -14.07 -35.10
CA THR A 110 -46.71 -13.02 -34.96
C THR A 110 -46.50 -11.82 -34.01
N PRO A 111 -46.56 -10.57 -34.53
CA PRO A 111 -46.64 -9.36 -33.71
C PRO A 111 -48.08 -8.84 -33.54
N LYS A 112 -48.31 -8.22 -32.36
CA LYS A 112 -49.38 -7.26 -31.95
C LYS A 112 -50.74 -7.84 -31.50
N PRO A 113 -51.55 -7.11 -30.67
CA PRO A 113 -51.64 -5.65 -30.57
C PRO A 113 -51.62 -5.00 -29.17
N ALA A 114 -51.45 -3.68 -29.22
CA ALA A 114 -51.47 -2.74 -28.10
C ALA A 114 -52.83 -2.65 -27.39
N ARG A 115 -52.81 -2.38 -26.08
CA ARG A 115 -53.91 -1.66 -25.39
C ARG A 115 -53.35 -0.51 -24.55
N LYS A 116 -54.01 0.62 -24.76
CA LYS A 116 -53.79 1.99 -24.26
C LYS A 116 -54.69 2.18 -23.04
N ALA A 117 -54.20 2.81 -21.97
CA ALA A 117 -55.03 3.68 -21.12
C ALA A 117 -54.14 4.49 -20.17
N ALA A 118 -54.06 5.79 -20.45
CA ALA A 118 -53.66 6.80 -19.48
C ALA A 118 -54.81 7.04 -18.50
N ALA A 119 -54.49 7.31 -17.24
CA ALA A 119 -55.37 8.06 -16.33
C ALA A 119 -54.52 9.08 -15.56
N LYS A 120 -54.51 10.31 -16.07
CA LYS A 120 -54.27 11.51 -15.27
C LYS A 120 -55.58 11.82 -14.54
N SER A 121 -55.53 11.93 -13.22
CA SER A 121 -56.49 12.69 -12.41
C SER A 121 -55.68 13.72 -11.60
N THR A 122 -55.54 14.97 -12.04
CA THR A 122 -56.41 16.11 -11.69
C THR A 122 -56.86 16.14 -10.24
N GLY A 123 -56.27 17.06 -9.47
CA GLY A 123 -56.74 17.52 -8.18
C GLY A 123 -56.11 18.88 -7.86
N LYS A 124 -56.63 19.93 -8.53
CA LYS A 124 -56.34 21.34 -8.24
C LYS A 124 -57.49 21.89 -7.39
N SER A 125 -57.22 22.21 -6.14
CA SER A 125 -57.85 23.27 -5.32
C SER A 125 -57.02 23.34 -4.02
N SER A 126 -56.81 24.43 -3.30
CA SER A 126 -57.28 25.82 -3.27
C SER A 126 -56.40 26.45 -2.18
N LYS A 127 -55.62 27.51 -2.46
CA LYS A 127 -55.93 28.90 -2.06
C LYS A 127 -56.60 29.03 -0.68
N SER A 128 -55.83 29.52 0.30
CA SER A 128 -56.20 30.55 1.29
C SER A 128 -54.92 31.06 1.96
#